data_AF-A0A3Q3WCE1-F1
#
_entry.id   AF-A0A3Q3WCE1-F1
#
_cell.length_a   1.000
_cell.length_b   1.000
_cell.length_c   1.000
_cell.angle_alpha   90.00
_cell.angle_beta   90.00
_cell.angle_gamma   90.00
#
_symmetry.space_group_name_H-M   'P 1'
#
loop_
_entity.id
_entity.type
_entity.pdbx_description
1 polymer ?
#
loop_
_entity_poly.entity_id
_entity_poly.type
_entity_poly.pdbx_seq_one_letter_code
_entity_poly.pdbx_strand_id
1 'polypeptide(L)'
;MFAKLKKKIAEESAAAPRSSIRIPRAISKESITSVGADSGDDFASDGSSSRDDMPAQLLRRNDQIRKLEAKLSDYAEQLRIMRKTKDKLEIALEKHQDSSIKKLQEKNESYQVSRTRMAERMALALEKKDQEWMEKMAVVENEKAALSARLEEMMEQRLTLFQKRDYLDDLEGFQQQELAKIKNMLLKKEEQLSQQGQQLQQKNTQKLKSEPGTEVRETLPESRTDKQERVCPDPLPPFTVSPPTSYCMVTNTADLNDSREINLEYLKHVVLKFMSSREAEAFQLIRAVSVLLNFTREEEELLKQTLEYKMSWFGSKPSPKGIIRPSASGTLTHWN
;
A
#
# COMPACT_ATOMS: atom_id res chain seq x y z
N MET A 1 24.82 -26.68 -6.82
CA MET A 1 24.83 -25.73 -5.68
C MET A 1 24.97 -26.40 -4.31
N PHE A 2 24.53 -27.65 -4.11
CA PHE A 2 24.66 -28.39 -2.84
C PHE A 2 26.11 -28.74 -2.41
N ALA A 3 27.03 -28.97 -3.34
CA ALA A 3 28.42 -29.31 -3.01
C ALA A 3 29.19 -28.15 -2.33
N LYS A 4 28.87 -26.90 -2.71
CA LYS A 4 29.46 -25.70 -2.10
C LYS A 4 28.94 -25.48 -0.67
N LEU A 5 27.70 -25.90 -0.39
CA LEU A 5 27.11 -25.80 0.95
C LEU A 5 27.73 -26.83 1.92
N LYS A 6 27.95 -28.08 1.46
CA LYS A 6 28.62 -29.10 2.27
C LYS A 6 30.08 -28.77 2.57
N LYS A 7 30.81 -28.18 1.61
CA LYS A 7 32.19 -27.70 1.85
C LYS A 7 32.23 -26.56 2.87
N LYS A 8 31.26 -25.65 2.82
CA LYS A 8 31.19 -24.50 3.73
C LYS A 8 30.86 -24.90 5.18
N ILE A 9 29.99 -25.90 5.38
CA ILE A 9 29.67 -26.44 6.72
C ILE A 9 30.86 -27.20 7.33
N ALA A 10 31.65 -27.92 6.52
CA ALA A 10 32.85 -28.63 7.00
C ALA A 10 34.04 -27.70 7.30
N GLU A 11 34.14 -26.56 6.60
CA GLU A 11 35.17 -25.54 6.81
C GLU A 11 34.82 -24.62 8.00
N GLU A 12 33.53 -24.42 8.29
CA GLU A 12 33.01 -23.64 9.42
C GLU A 12 33.03 -24.42 10.74
N SER A 13 32.88 -25.75 10.72
CA SER A 13 33.02 -26.60 11.92
C SER A 13 34.48 -26.83 12.35
N ALA A 14 35.46 -26.57 11.48
CA ALA A 14 36.89 -26.65 11.77
C ALA A 14 37.47 -25.35 12.38
N ALA A 15 36.74 -24.24 12.31
CA ALA A 15 37.18 -22.92 12.78
C ALA A 15 36.47 -22.52 14.10
N ALA A 16 36.39 -23.43 15.06
CA ALA A 16 36.02 -23.06 16.43
C ALA A 16 37.21 -22.34 17.09
N PRO A 17 37.06 -21.12 17.62
CA PRO A 17 38.10 -20.49 18.40
C PRO A 17 38.29 -21.29 19.69
N ARG A 18 39.46 -21.90 19.85
CA ARG A 18 39.91 -22.45 21.13
C ARG A 18 39.93 -21.31 22.14
N SER A 19 38.87 -21.19 22.94
CA SER A 19 38.86 -20.33 24.11
C SER A 19 39.82 -20.93 25.14
N SER A 20 41.06 -20.45 25.09
CA SER A 20 42.03 -20.63 26.14
C SER A 20 41.58 -19.77 27.33
N ILE A 21 40.73 -20.35 28.18
CA ILE A 21 40.43 -19.79 29.50
C ILE A 21 41.68 -19.98 30.36
N ARG A 22 42.58 -19.00 30.27
CA ARG A 22 43.74 -18.85 31.15
C ARG A 22 43.21 -18.32 32.49
N ILE A 23 43.00 -19.23 33.43
CA ILE A 23 42.69 -18.93 34.83
C ILE A 23 43.77 -17.98 35.39
N PRO A 24 43.42 -16.84 36.01
CA PRO A 24 44.39 -16.05 36.75
C PRO A 24 44.80 -16.81 38.01
N ARG A 25 46.03 -17.34 38.01
CA ARG A 25 46.66 -17.91 39.21
C ARG A 25 46.99 -16.75 40.15
N ALA A 26 46.18 -16.58 41.19
CA ALA A 26 46.47 -15.64 42.26
C ALA A 26 47.83 -16.00 42.90
N ILE A 27 48.69 -15.00 42.95
CA ILE A 27 49.99 -15.00 43.60
C ILE A 27 49.79 -14.77 45.11
N SER A 28 49.80 -15.83 45.91
CA SER A 28 50.12 -15.69 47.34
C SER A 28 51.64 -15.72 47.48
N LYS A 29 52.20 -14.55 47.77
CA LYS A 29 53.59 -14.33 48.19
C LYS A 29 53.58 -14.04 49.69
N GLU A 30 53.85 -15.05 50.51
CA GLU A 30 54.43 -14.89 51.84
C GLU A 30 55.28 -16.13 52.13
N SER A 31 56.61 -16.04 51.99
CA SER A 31 57.57 -15.64 53.03
C SER A 31 58.03 -16.82 53.90
N ILE A 32 59.09 -17.46 53.40
CA ILE A 32 60.24 -17.98 54.14
C ILE A 32 60.44 -17.40 55.55
N THR A 33 60.39 -18.28 56.56
CA THR A 33 61.31 -18.24 57.71
C THR A 33 61.80 -19.65 58.01
N SER A 34 63.02 -19.89 57.54
CA SER A 34 63.97 -20.89 58.01
C SER A 34 64.26 -20.66 59.51
N VAL A 35 64.01 -21.65 60.36
CA VAL A 35 64.65 -21.74 61.68
C VAL A 35 65.38 -23.07 61.72
N GLY A 36 66.71 -22.96 61.77
CA GLY A 36 67.65 -24.06 61.76
C GLY A 36 67.62 -24.87 63.04
N ALA A 37 68.16 -26.07 62.89
CA ALA A 37 68.53 -26.99 63.94
C ALA A 37 69.41 -26.32 65.01
N ASP A 38 69.13 -26.61 66.28
CA ASP A 38 70.03 -26.33 67.38
C ASP A 38 69.86 -27.35 68.51
N SER A 39 71.00 -27.81 69.02
CA SER A 39 71.28 -28.54 70.27
C SER A 39 70.54 -29.87 70.52
N GLY A 40 71.19 -31.03 70.59
CA GLY A 40 72.42 -31.28 71.33
C GLY A 40 72.09 -31.35 72.82
N ASP A 41 71.67 -32.52 73.31
CA ASP A 41 71.78 -32.83 74.74
C ASP A 41 71.95 -34.34 74.97
N ASP A 42 73.06 -34.65 75.62
CA ASP A 42 73.56 -35.96 76.03
C ASP A 42 72.79 -36.43 77.26
N PHE A 43 72.07 -37.55 77.18
CA PHE A 43 71.63 -38.23 78.40
C PHE A 43 72.74 -39.12 78.93
N ALA A 44 73.51 -38.56 79.88
CA ALA A 44 74.30 -39.35 80.81
C ALA A 44 73.35 -40.27 81.60
N SER A 45 73.55 -41.57 81.41
CA SER A 45 72.89 -42.62 82.17
C SER A 45 73.60 -42.75 83.51
N ASP A 46 73.15 -42.02 84.54
CA ASP A 46 73.57 -42.26 85.93
C ASP A 46 72.51 -43.08 86.67
N GLY A 47 72.80 -44.37 86.77
CA GLY A 47 72.05 -45.27 87.62
C GLY A 47 72.32 -44.96 89.08
N SER A 48 71.38 -44.28 89.74
CA SER A 48 71.14 -44.34 91.20
C SER A 48 69.80 -43.69 91.57
N SER A 49 68.68 -44.18 91.01
CA SER A 49 67.35 -43.83 91.56
C SER A 49 67.07 -44.72 92.76
N SER A 50 67.12 -44.12 93.95
CA SER A 50 66.52 -44.70 95.15
C SER A 50 65.04 -45.03 94.86
N ARG A 51 64.54 -46.12 95.46
CA ARG A 51 63.17 -46.64 95.27
C ARG A 51 62.10 -45.59 95.59
N ASP A 52 62.45 -44.56 96.35
CA ASP A 52 61.59 -43.45 96.80
C ASP A 52 61.47 -42.26 95.82
N ASP A 53 62.28 -42.18 94.74
CA ASP A 53 62.20 -41.10 93.72
C ASP A 53 61.31 -41.46 92.51
N MET A 54 61.08 -42.75 92.29
CA MET A 54 60.18 -43.25 91.25
C MET A 54 58.74 -42.70 91.35
N PRO A 55 58.13 -42.57 92.55
CA PRO A 55 56.82 -41.94 92.72
C PRO A 55 56.76 -40.48 92.23
N ALA A 56 57.80 -39.68 92.51
CA ALA A 56 57.86 -38.27 92.13
C ALA A 56 58.00 -38.10 90.59
N GLN A 57 58.77 -38.95 89.93
CA GLN A 57 58.86 -38.97 88.48
C GLN A 57 57.53 -39.39 87.82
N LEU A 58 56.83 -40.36 88.41
CA LEU A 58 55.53 -40.81 87.93
C LEU A 58 54.48 -39.70 88.04
N LEU A 59 54.50 -38.93 89.13
CA LEU A 59 53.62 -37.78 89.33
C LEU A 59 53.87 -36.68 88.28
N ARG A 60 55.13 -36.31 88.02
CA ARG A 60 55.48 -35.34 86.97
C ARG A 60 55.04 -35.78 85.57
N ARG A 61 55.23 -37.07 85.24
CA ARG A 61 54.75 -37.64 83.97
C ARG A 61 53.22 -37.61 83.89
N ASN A 62 52.51 -37.96 84.97
CA ASN A 62 51.05 -37.85 85.04
C ASN A 62 50.53 -36.41 84.90
N ASP A 63 51.23 -35.42 85.47
CA ASP A 63 50.90 -34.00 85.27
C ASP A 63 51.12 -33.55 83.83
N GLN A 64 52.20 -34.02 83.20
CA GLN A 64 52.47 -33.75 81.78
C GLN A 64 51.43 -34.41 80.86
N ILE A 65 51.04 -35.66 81.15
CA ILE A 65 49.96 -36.37 80.45
C ILE A 65 48.67 -35.56 80.55
N ARG A 66 48.26 -35.14 81.75
CA ARG A 66 47.06 -34.30 81.94
C ARG A 66 47.11 -32.99 81.16
N LYS A 67 48.28 -32.33 81.11
CA LYS A 67 48.46 -31.10 80.30
C LYS A 67 48.34 -31.37 78.81
N LEU A 68 48.89 -32.49 78.32
CA LEU A 68 48.78 -32.88 76.92
C LEU A 68 47.36 -33.30 76.56
N GLU A 69 46.66 -34.00 77.45
CA GLU A 69 45.24 -34.35 77.31
C GLU A 69 44.37 -33.10 77.23
N ALA A 70 44.61 -32.09 78.09
CA ALA A 70 43.89 -30.81 78.04
C ALA A 70 44.11 -30.09 76.70
N LYS A 71 45.37 -29.98 76.24
CA LYS A 71 45.68 -29.37 74.94
C LYS A 71 45.06 -30.13 73.78
N LEU A 72 45.07 -31.46 73.83
CA LEU A 72 44.47 -32.30 72.79
C LEU A 72 42.95 -32.11 72.75
N SER A 73 42.29 -31.93 73.90
CA SER A 73 40.88 -31.55 73.99
C SER A 73 40.61 -30.15 73.42
N ASP A 74 41.46 -29.16 73.73
CA ASP A 74 41.31 -27.80 73.22
C ASP A 74 41.43 -27.75 71.69
N TYR A 75 42.41 -28.46 71.13
CA TYR A 75 42.54 -28.60 69.68
C TYR A 75 41.36 -29.33 69.05
N ALA A 76 40.80 -30.35 69.70
CA ALA A 76 39.62 -31.04 69.22
C ALA A 76 38.40 -30.11 69.15
N GLU A 77 38.20 -29.25 70.15
CA GLU A 77 37.11 -28.26 70.12
C GLU A 77 37.37 -27.17 69.07
N GLN A 78 38.61 -26.69 68.94
CA GLN A 78 38.98 -25.72 67.90
C GLN A 78 38.69 -26.27 66.50
N LEU A 79 39.04 -27.53 66.23
CA LEU A 79 38.72 -28.20 64.96
C LEU A 79 37.22 -28.31 64.72
N ARG A 80 36.43 -28.60 65.77
CA ARG A 80 34.96 -28.66 65.69
C ARG A 80 34.37 -27.28 65.38
N ILE A 81 34.89 -26.20 65.98
CA ILE A 81 34.47 -24.83 65.69
C ILE A 81 34.85 -24.44 64.26
N MET A 82 36.10 -24.68 63.86
CA MET A 82 36.57 -24.37 62.50
C MET A 82 35.78 -25.12 61.42
N ARG A 83 35.41 -26.38 61.68
CA ARG A 83 34.55 -27.15 60.78
C ARG A 83 33.17 -26.50 60.65
N LYS A 84 32.52 -26.16 61.77
CA LYS A 84 31.22 -25.46 61.76
C LYS A 84 31.28 -24.11 61.05
N THR A 85 32.36 -23.34 61.21
CA THR A 85 32.51 -22.05 60.50
C THR A 85 32.73 -22.26 59.01
N LYS A 86 33.52 -23.27 58.63
CA LYS A 86 33.70 -23.64 57.22
C LYS A 86 32.37 -24.00 56.58
N ASP A 87 31.59 -24.89 57.19
CA ASP A 87 30.31 -25.35 56.67
C ASP A 87 29.32 -24.17 56.50
N LYS A 88 29.30 -23.23 57.46
CA LYS A 88 28.48 -22.01 57.35
C LYS A 88 28.90 -21.11 56.19
N LEU A 89 30.21 -20.93 55.98
CA LEU A 89 30.73 -20.12 54.88
C LEU A 89 30.46 -20.79 53.53
N GLU A 90 30.57 -22.11 53.45
CA GLU A 90 30.28 -22.90 52.26
C GLU A 90 28.80 -22.75 51.85
N ILE A 91 27.86 -22.89 52.80
CA ILE A 91 26.43 -22.66 52.56
C ILE A 91 26.15 -21.20 52.14
N ALA A 92 26.81 -20.23 52.77
CA ALA A 92 26.61 -18.82 52.43
C ALA A 92 27.11 -18.50 51.01
N LEU A 93 28.24 -19.09 50.62
CA LEU A 93 28.80 -18.96 49.28
C LEU A 93 27.89 -19.59 48.22
N GLU A 94 27.42 -20.81 48.46
CA GLU A 94 26.49 -21.53 47.57
C GLU A 94 25.21 -20.70 47.35
N LYS A 95 24.57 -20.24 48.43
CA LYS A 95 23.38 -19.38 48.35
C LYS A 95 23.63 -18.09 47.58
N HIS A 96 24.79 -17.47 47.77
CA HIS A 96 25.15 -16.25 47.03
C HIS A 96 25.35 -16.53 45.54
N GLN A 97 25.99 -17.66 45.19
CA GLN A 97 26.18 -18.10 43.81
C GLN A 97 24.82 -18.42 43.14
N ASP A 98 23.96 -19.19 43.81
CA ASP A 98 22.61 -19.51 43.32
C ASP A 98 21.77 -18.25 43.10
N SER A 99 21.79 -17.31 44.05
CA SER A 99 21.08 -16.04 43.91
C SER A 99 21.63 -15.22 42.73
N SER A 100 22.94 -15.23 42.51
CA SER A 100 23.57 -14.51 41.41
C SER A 100 23.21 -15.12 40.05
N ILE A 101 23.25 -16.45 39.94
CA ILE A 101 22.85 -17.19 38.72
C ILE A 101 21.38 -16.94 38.43
N LYS A 102 20.50 -17.06 39.44
CA LYS A 102 19.07 -16.85 39.29
C LYS A 102 18.74 -15.43 38.81
N LYS A 103 19.37 -14.39 39.37
CA LYS A 103 19.19 -13.00 38.92
C LYS A 103 19.63 -12.79 37.47
N LEU A 104 20.68 -13.48 37.03
CA LEU A 104 21.15 -13.41 35.65
C LEU A 104 20.18 -14.12 34.70
N GLN A 105 19.65 -15.28 35.10
CA GLN A 105 18.62 -16.01 34.36
C GLN A 105 17.34 -15.18 34.22
N GLU A 106 16.82 -14.60 35.31
CA GLU A 106 15.62 -13.75 35.30
C GLU A 106 15.78 -12.53 34.38
N LYS A 107 16.94 -11.86 34.40
CA LYS A 107 17.22 -10.74 33.48
C LYS A 107 17.25 -11.18 32.02
N ASN A 108 17.87 -12.33 31.75
CA ASN A 108 17.93 -12.88 30.40
C ASN A 108 16.52 -13.26 29.90
N GLU A 109 15.71 -13.93 30.71
CA GLU A 109 14.32 -14.27 30.40
C GLU A 109 13.48 -13.00 30.17
N SER A 110 13.57 -12.01 31.06
CA SER A 110 12.89 -10.72 30.90
C SER A 110 13.26 -10.04 29.59
N TYR A 111 14.55 -10.06 29.21
CA TYR A 111 15.01 -9.48 27.95
C TYR A 111 14.43 -10.24 26.76
N GLN A 112 14.44 -11.57 26.79
CA GLN A 112 13.88 -12.39 25.71
C GLN A 112 12.38 -12.16 25.57
N VAL A 113 11.62 -12.14 26.67
CA VAL A 113 10.18 -11.86 26.67
C VAL A 113 9.90 -10.44 26.15
N SER A 114 10.72 -9.45 26.51
CA SER A 114 10.57 -8.09 25.98
C SER A 114 10.82 -8.04 24.47
N ARG A 115 11.81 -8.80 23.99
CA ARG A 115 12.17 -8.89 22.58
C ARG A 115 11.06 -9.58 21.77
N THR A 116 10.54 -10.70 22.25
CA THR A 116 9.42 -11.40 21.59
C THR A 116 8.16 -10.55 21.59
N ARG A 117 7.82 -9.91 22.71
CA ARG A 117 6.67 -9.01 22.81
C ARG A 117 6.76 -7.84 21.82
N MET A 118 7.95 -7.27 21.61
CA MET A 118 8.14 -6.22 20.62
C MET A 118 7.94 -6.73 19.19
N ALA A 119 8.48 -7.91 18.87
CA ALA A 119 8.29 -8.55 17.57
C ALA A 119 6.82 -8.88 17.30
N GLU A 120 6.11 -9.44 18.29
CA GLU A 120 4.67 -9.74 18.20
C GLU A 120 3.84 -8.49 17.98
N ARG A 121 4.12 -7.40 18.70
CA ARG A 121 3.42 -6.11 18.48
C ARG A 121 3.62 -5.57 17.08
N MET A 122 4.83 -5.70 16.54
CA MET A 122 5.12 -5.28 15.17
C MET A 122 4.40 -6.17 14.14
N ALA A 123 4.39 -7.49 14.36
CA ALA A 123 3.68 -8.44 13.51
C ALA A 123 2.17 -8.16 13.50
N LEU A 124 1.55 -7.95 14.66
CA LEU A 124 0.13 -7.60 14.78
C LEU A 124 -0.20 -6.25 14.10
N ALA A 125 0.69 -5.27 14.18
CA ALA A 125 0.49 -3.99 13.50
C ALA A 125 0.53 -4.13 11.96
N LEU A 126 1.39 -4.99 11.43
CA LEU A 126 1.44 -5.30 10.00
C LEU A 126 0.20 -6.07 9.55
N GLU A 127 -0.19 -7.12 10.29
CA GLU A 127 -1.40 -7.91 9.99
C GLU A 127 -2.65 -7.04 9.99
N LYS A 128 -2.79 -6.11 10.94
CA LYS A 128 -3.90 -5.16 10.95
C LYS A 128 -3.91 -4.27 9.70
N LYS A 129 -2.74 -3.82 9.22
CA LYS A 129 -2.66 -3.03 7.99
C LYS A 129 -3.00 -3.86 6.76
N ASP A 130 -2.55 -5.11 6.70
CA ASP A 130 -2.91 -6.02 5.61
C ASP A 130 -4.42 -6.26 5.57
N GLN A 131 -5.05 -6.45 6.74
CA GLN A 131 -6.50 -6.58 6.87
C GLN A 131 -7.24 -5.30 6.40
N GLU A 132 -6.82 -4.12 6.86
CA GLU A 132 -7.39 -2.83 6.42
C GLU A 132 -7.26 -2.63 4.90
N TRP A 133 -6.14 -3.07 4.30
CA TRP A 133 -5.94 -3.02 2.86
C TRP A 133 -6.83 -4.01 2.11
N MET A 134 -6.98 -5.24 2.61
CA MET A 134 -7.88 -6.23 2.03
C MET A 134 -9.34 -5.74 2.03
N GLU A 135 -9.80 -5.15 3.13
CA GLU A 135 -11.14 -4.59 3.23
C GLU A 135 -11.36 -3.45 2.23
N LYS A 136 -10.39 -2.53 2.08
CA LYS A 136 -10.46 -1.47 1.07
C LYS A 136 -10.49 -2.02 -0.36
N MET A 137 -9.69 -3.04 -0.65
CA MET A 137 -9.70 -3.69 -1.96
C MET A 137 -11.05 -4.34 -2.24
N ALA A 138 -11.65 -5.03 -1.26
CA ALA A 138 -12.96 -5.64 -1.40
C ALA A 138 -14.06 -4.60 -1.66
N VAL A 139 -14.02 -3.43 -0.99
CA VAL A 139 -14.96 -2.33 -1.27
C VAL A 139 -14.81 -1.83 -2.70
N VAL A 140 -13.58 -1.57 -3.15
CA VAL A 140 -13.31 -1.10 -4.52
C VAL A 140 -13.73 -2.14 -5.57
N GLU A 141 -13.50 -3.43 -5.31
CA GLU A 141 -13.94 -4.50 -6.19
C GLU A 141 -15.47 -4.58 -6.28
N ASN A 142 -16.18 -4.43 -5.17
CA ASN A 142 -17.64 -4.37 -5.15
C ASN A 142 -18.19 -3.14 -5.89
N GLU A 143 -17.61 -1.96 -5.69
CA GLU A 143 -17.99 -0.74 -6.41
C GLU A 143 -17.75 -0.89 -7.92
N LYS A 144 -16.60 -1.45 -8.31
CA LYS A 144 -16.29 -1.75 -9.70
C LYS A 144 -17.31 -2.71 -10.31
N ALA A 145 -17.67 -3.77 -9.59
CA ALA A 145 -18.68 -4.73 -10.04
C ALA A 145 -20.05 -4.07 -10.20
N ALA A 146 -20.48 -3.24 -9.24
CA ALA A 146 -21.75 -2.52 -9.30
C ALA A 146 -21.80 -1.52 -10.47
N LEU A 147 -20.73 -0.76 -10.70
CA LEU A 147 -20.63 0.15 -11.84
C LEU A 147 -20.63 -0.59 -13.18
N SER A 148 -19.93 -1.72 -13.25
CA SER A 148 -19.92 -2.58 -14.44
C SER A 148 -21.32 -3.10 -14.75
N ALA A 149 -22.05 -3.59 -13.74
CA ALA A 149 -23.42 -4.07 -13.91
C ALA A 149 -24.37 -2.95 -14.41
N ARG A 150 -24.24 -1.74 -13.86
CA ARG A 150 -25.03 -0.58 -14.31
C ARG A 150 -24.74 -0.16 -15.75
N LEU A 151 -23.47 -0.27 -16.16
CA LEU A 151 -23.08 0.01 -17.54
C LEU A 151 -23.69 -1.01 -18.50
N GLU A 152 -23.64 -2.30 -18.14
CA GLU A 152 -24.23 -3.38 -18.92
C GLU A 152 -25.75 -3.24 -19.04
N GLU A 153 -26.43 -2.87 -17.95
CA GLU A 153 -27.87 -2.55 -17.99
C GLU A 153 -28.18 -1.39 -18.94
N MET A 154 -27.42 -0.29 -18.91
CA MET A 154 -27.61 0.82 -19.85
C MET A 154 -27.34 0.42 -21.30
N MET A 155 -26.37 -0.47 -21.55
CA MET A 155 -26.11 -1.00 -22.88
C MET A 155 -27.28 -1.84 -23.39
N GLU A 156 -27.86 -2.68 -22.55
CA GLU A 156 -29.05 -3.48 -22.87
C GLU A 156 -30.27 -2.59 -23.14
N GLN A 157 -30.50 -1.57 -22.30
CA GLN A 157 -31.54 -0.57 -22.52
C GLN A 157 -31.36 0.17 -23.85
N ARG A 158 -30.12 0.54 -24.21
CA ARG A 158 -29.83 1.18 -25.50
C ARG A 158 -30.14 0.24 -26.66
N LEU A 159 -29.78 -1.04 -26.55
CA LEU A 159 -30.05 -2.04 -27.59
C LEU A 159 -31.55 -2.24 -27.80
N THR A 160 -32.32 -2.37 -26.72
CA THR A 160 -33.79 -2.52 -26.81
C THR A 160 -34.48 -1.29 -27.40
N LEU A 161 -34.01 -0.08 -27.08
CA LEU A 161 -34.50 1.15 -27.70
C LEU A 161 -34.19 1.21 -29.20
N PHE A 162 -33.01 0.73 -29.61
CA PHE A 162 -32.63 0.65 -31.02
C PHE A 162 -33.55 -0.30 -31.79
N GLN A 163 -33.76 -1.53 -31.27
CA GLN A 163 -34.69 -2.49 -31.86
C GLN A 163 -36.11 -1.92 -31.99
N LYS A 164 -36.61 -1.23 -30.95
CA LYS A 164 -37.93 -0.57 -31.00
C LYS A 164 -38.01 0.52 -32.08
N ARG A 165 -36.93 1.26 -32.32
CA ARG A 165 -36.86 2.25 -33.39
C ARG A 165 -36.97 1.57 -34.75
N ASP A 166 -36.18 0.51 -34.97
CA ASP A 166 -36.20 -0.23 -36.23
C ASP A 166 -37.61 -0.78 -36.54
N TYR A 167 -38.29 -1.36 -35.52
CA TYR A 167 -39.68 -1.81 -35.67
C TYR A 167 -40.66 -0.68 -36.00
N LEU A 168 -40.47 0.51 -35.45
CA LEU A 168 -41.33 1.66 -35.74
C LEU A 168 -41.09 2.17 -37.17
N ASP A 169 -39.85 2.23 -37.62
CA ASP A 169 -39.49 2.64 -38.98
C ASP A 169 -40.08 1.67 -40.02
N ASP A 170 -40.05 0.36 -39.75
CA ASP A 170 -40.70 -0.66 -40.59
C ASP A 170 -42.23 -0.44 -40.67
N LEU A 171 -42.88 -0.22 -39.52
CA LEU A 171 -44.31 0.06 -39.45
C LEU A 171 -44.71 1.34 -40.18
N GLU A 172 -43.92 2.39 -40.04
CA GLU A 172 -44.13 3.65 -40.74
C GLU A 172 -43.99 3.46 -42.26
N GLY A 173 -43.00 2.68 -42.70
CA GLY A 173 -42.83 2.31 -44.10
C GLY A 173 -44.05 1.58 -44.68
N PHE A 174 -44.62 0.62 -43.93
CA PHE A 174 -45.87 -0.04 -44.34
C PHE A 174 -47.05 0.92 -44.41
N GLN A 175 -47.19 1.82 -43.44
CA GLN A 175 -48.26 2.81 -43.43
C GLN A 175 -48.15 3.77 -44.62
N GLN A 176 -46.94 4.24 -44.94
CA GLN A 176 -46.68 5.10 -46.09
C GLN A 176 -46.97 4.38 -47.41
N GLN A 177 -46.65 3.08 -47.50
CA GLN A 177 -46.97 2.25 -48.66
C GLN A 177 -48.49 2.14 -48.86
N GLU A 178 -49.25 1.88 -47.80
CA GLU A 178 -50.72 1.80 -47.87
C GLU A 178 -51.34 3.16 -48.23
N LEU A 179 -50.86 4.26 -47.64
CA LEU A 179 -51.28 5.62 -48.00
C LEU A 179 -51.02 5.92 -49.48
N ALA A 180 -49.86 5.52 -50.02
CA ALA A 180 -49.55 5.69 -51.44
C ALA A 180 -50.49 4.88 -52.34
N LYS A 181 -50.83 3.64 -51.95
CA LYS A 181 -51.82 2.81 -52.68
C LYS A 181 -53.20 3.46 -52.67
N ILE A 182 -53.69 3.92 -51.51
CA ILE A 182 -54.99 4.60 -51.38
C ILE A 182 -55.01 5.87 -52.22
N LYS A 183 -53.96 6.71 -52.12
CA LYS A 183 -53.82 7.94 -52.91
C LYS A 183 -53.93 7.66 -54.42
N ASN A 184 -53.23 6.63 -54.91
CA ASN A 184 -53.31 6.22 -56.31
C ASN A 184 -54.70 5.73 -56.72
N MET A 185 -55.39 4.95 -55.88
CA MET A 185 -56.75 4.50 -56.18
C MET A 185 -57.75 5.67 -56.21
N LEU A 186 -57.60 6.64 -55.31
CA LEU A 186 -58.48 7.79 -55.22
C LEU A 186 -58.29 8.73 -56.42
N LEU A 187 -57.03 8.97 -56.82
CA LEU A 187 -56.70 9.72 -58.03
C LEU A 187 -57.34 9.10 -59.28
N LYS A 188 -57.22 7.77 -59.46
CA LYS A 188 -57.87 7.06 -60.58
C LYS A 188 -59.39 7.21 -60.58
N LYS A 189 -60.03 7.22 -59.41
CA LYS A 189 -61.48 7.40 -59.28
C LYS A 189 -61.89 8.84 -59.60
N GLU A 190 -61.11 9.82 -59.18
CA GLU A 190 -61.32 11.22 -59.50
C GLU A 190 -61.21 11.47 -61.02
N GLU A 191 -60.21 10.87 -61.67
CA GLU A 191 -60.07 10.90 -63.15
C GLU A 191 -61.29 10.29 -63.84
N GLN A 192 -61.79 9.14 -63.38
CA GLN A 192 -62.99 8.50 -63.93
C GLN A 192 -64.24 9.38 -63.75
N LEU A 193 -64.42 9.98 -62.58
CA LEU A 193 -65.54 10.88 -62.31
C LEU A 193 -65.47 12.15 -63.17
N SER A 194 -64.27 12.72 -63.34
CA SER A 194 -64.04 13.87 -64.22
C SER A 194 -64.40 13.53 -65.68
N GLN A 195 -63.96 12.37 -66.17
CA GLN A 195 -64.32 11.89 -67.51
C GLN A 195 -65.84 11.69 -67.68
N GLN A 196 -66.51 11.07 -66.70
CA GLN A 196 -67.97 10.92 -66.72
C GLN A 196 -68.69 12.27 -66.66
N GLY A 197 -68.22 13.21 -65.83
CA GLY A 197 -68.75 14.57 -65.74
C GLY A 197 -68.64 15.32 -67.06
N GLN A 198 -67.50 15.24 -67.74
CA GLN A 198 -67.32 15.81 -69.09
C GLN A 198 -68.26 15.17 -70.11
N GLN A 199 -68.43 13.84 -70.11
CA GLN A 199 -69.37 13.16 -70.99
C GLN A 199 -70.83 13.57 -70.75
N LEU A 200 -71.23 13.73 -69.48
CA LEU A 200 -72.56 14.22 -69.13
C LEU A 200 -72.77 15.67 -69.57
N GLN A 201 -71.79 16.55 -69.36
CA GLN A 201 -71.84 17.92 -69.85
C GLN A 201 -71.99 17.97 -71.36
N GLN A 202 -71.19 17.21 -72.13
CA GLN A 202 -71.28 17.14 -73.58
C GLN A 202 -72.67 16.66 -74.06
N LYS A 203 -73.22 15.63 -73.42
CA LYS A 203 -74.60 15.16 -73.68
C LYS A 203 -75.64 16.24 -73.37
N ASN A 204 -75.45 17.01 -72.31
CA ASN A 204 -76.37 18.08 -71.92
C ASN A 204 -76.27 19.30 -72.84
N THR A 205 -75.07 19.68 -73.30
CA THR A 205 -74.88 20.73 -74.31
C THR A 205 -75.42 20.32 -75.67
N GLN A 206 -75.34 19.02 -76.02
CA GLN A 206 -76.00 18.50 -77.22
C GLN A 206 -77.54 18.55 -77.11
N LYS A 207 -78.12 18.31 -75.92
CA LYS A 207 -79.57 18.46 -75.68
C LYS A 207 -80.05 19.92 -75.62
N LEU A 208 -79.23 20.83 -75.11
CA LEU A 208 -79.54 22.28 -75.04
C LEU A 208 -79.44 22.99 -76.41
N LYS A 209 -78.79 22.38 -77.41
CA LYS A 209 -78.75 22.91 -78.79
C LYS A 209 -80.01 22.56 -79.63
N SER A 210 -81.03 21.93 -79.04
CA SER A 210 -82.24 21.47 -79.74
C SER A 210 -83.57 22.12 -79.31
N GLU A 211 -83.60 23.18 -78.48
CA GLU A 211 -84.84 23.91 -78.10
C GLU A 211 -84.57 25.43 -77.92
N PRO A 212 -85.37 26.37 -78.51
CA PRO A 212 -85.18 27.82 -78.41
C PRO A 212 -86.17 28.58 -77.48
N GLY A 213 -85.71 29.70 -76.87
CA GLY A 213 -86.52 30.83 -76.33
C GLY A 213 -86.36 31.09 -74.82
N THR A 214 -85.63 32.11 -74.29
CA THR A 214 -85.91 33.58 -74.17
C THR A 214 -87.05 33.88 -73.18
N GLU A 215 -87.03 34.74 -72.14
CA GLU A 215 -86.11 35.64 -71.42
C GLU A 215 -86.94 36.35 -70.28
N VAL A 216 -86.30 37.14 -69.40
CA VAL A 216 -86.82 38.36 -68.70
C VAL A 216 -87.15 38.35 -67.17
N ARG A 217 -86.24 39.03 -66.43
CA ARG A 217 -86.37 40.04 -65.32
C ARG A 217 -86.94 39.67 -63.94
N GLU A 218 -86.17 39.91 -62.85
CA GLU A 218 -86.11 41.11 -61.95
C GLU A 218 -86.60 40.62 -60.57
N THR A 219 -86.02 40.90 -59.41
CA THR A 219 -85.49 42.14 -58.81
C THR A 219 -84.72 41.73 -57.54
N LEU A 220 -83.65 42.45 -57.23
CA LEU A 220 -83.11 42.57 -55.87
C LEU A 220 -84.05 43.49 -55.07
N PRO A 221 -84.17 43.32 -53.74
CA PRO A 221 -83.80 44.48 -52.92
C PRO A 221 -82.92 44.15 -51.71
N GLU A 222 -82.20 45.20 -51.36
CA GLU A 222 -81.16 45.40 -50.35
C GLU A 222 -81.77 45.95 -49.04
N SER A 223 -81.25 45.55 -47.87
CA SER A 223 -80.99 46.40 -46.67
C SER A 223 -80.47 45.49 -45.54
N ARG A 224 -79.22 45.63 -45.09
CA ARG A 224 -78.64 46.63 -44.17
C ARG A 224 -79.29 46.67 -42.79
N THR A 225 -78.61 46.08 -41.81
CA THR A 225 -78.30 46.75 -40.53
C THR A 225 -76.93 46.32 -40.03
N ASP A 226 -76.14 47.36 -39.78
CA ASP A 226 -74.81 47.42 -39.20
C ASP A 226 -74.91 47.65 -37.67
N LYS A 227 -73.76 47.60 -36.99
CA LYS A 227 -73.41 47.95 -35.57
C LYS A 227 -73.10 46.74 -34.68
N GLN A 228 -71.85 46.36 -34.40
CA GLN A 228 -70.70 47.05 -33.75
C GLN A 228 -70.76 46.97 -32.21
N GLU A 229 -69.76 46.33 -31.59
CA GLU A 229 -68.94 46.83 -30.45
C GLU A 229 -67.87 45.76 -30.05
N ARG A 230 -66.60 45.91 -30.47
CA ARG A 230 -65.40 46.43 -29.74
C ARG A 230 -64.63 45.42 -28.85
N VAL A 231 -63.33 45.31 -29.18
CA VAL A 231 -62.14 45.25 -28.30
C VAL A 231 -61.57 43.87 -27.91
N CYS A 232 -60.35 43.66 -28.45
CA CYS A 232 -59.29 42.65 -28.26
C CYS A 232 -58.65 42.70 -26.83
N PRO A 233 -57.56 41.95 -26.46
CA PRO A 233 -56.62 41.21 -27.34
C PRO A 233 -55.92 39.90 -26.82
N ASP A 234 -55.39 39.15 -27.81
CA ASP A 234 -54.10 38.42 -27.89
C ASP A 234 -53.77 37.17 -27.01
N PRO A 235 -52.77 36.33 -27.40
CA PRO A 235 -52.63 35.59 -28.67
C PRO A 235 -52.09 34.15 -28.47
N LEU A 236 -52.43 33.17 -29.34
CA LEU A 236 -51.58 31.97 -29.52
C LEU A 236 -51.60 31.51 -31.00
N PRO A 237 -50.44 31.25 -31.63
CA PRO A 237 -50.35 31.05 -33.07
C PRO A 237 -50.50 29.58 -33.51
N PRO A 238 -50.90 29.37 -34.77
CA PRO A 238 -50.94 28.08 -35.44
C PRO A 238 -49.62 27.72 -36.14
N PHE A 239 -49.49 26.42 -36.40
CA PHE A 239 -48.48 25.78 -37.24
C PHE A 239 -48.27 26.47 -38.59
N THR A 240 -47.01 26.74 -38.94
CA THR A 240 -46.56 26.89 -40.33
C THR A 240 -45.21 26.23 -40.52
N VAL A 241 -45.09 25.50 -41.62
CA VAL A 241 -43.92 24.73 -42.05
C VAL A 241 -43.11 25.56 -43.07
N SER A 242 -41.78 25.41 -43.02
CA SER A 242 -40.70 25.79 -44.00
C SER A 242 -39.83 27.00 -43.61
N PRO A 243 -38.56 27.10 -44.10
CA PRO A 243 -37.39 26.20 -43.97
C PRO A 243 -36.22 26.90 -43.23
N PRO A 244 -35.18 26.22 -42.70
CA PRO A 244 -33.96 26.91 -42.27
C PRO A 244 -32.92 26.94 -43.39
N THR A 245 -32.66 28.15 -43.85
CA THR A 245 -31.52 28.59 -44.64
C THR A 245 -30.21 28.19 -43.96
N SER A 246 -29.36 27.49 -44.71
CA SER A 246 -27.95 27.29 -44.40
C SER A 246 -27.25 28.63 -44.17
N TYR A 247 -26.94 28.95 -42.91
CA TYR A 247 -25.77 29.77 -42.60
C TYR A 247 -24.85 28.93 -41.73
N CYS A 248 -23.89 28.28 -42.39
CA CYS A 248 -22.69 27.81 -41.74
C CYS A 248 -21.93 29.06 -41.27
N MET A 249 -22.01 29.41 -39.99
CA MET A 249 -20.97 30.25 -39.42
C MET A 249 -19.70 29.41 -39.39
N VAL A 250 -18.88 29.58 -40.42
CA VAL A 250 -17.48 29.17 -40.44
C VAL A 250 -16.81 29.96 -39.32
N THR A 251 -16.80 29.41 -38.11
CA THR A 251 -15.78 29.77 -37.14
C THR A 251 -14.50 29.20 -37.70
N ASN A 252 -13.70 30.10 -38.30
CA ASN A 252 -12.35 29.82 -38.73
C ASN A 252 -11.55 29.39 -37.48
N THR A 253 -11.53 28.09 -37.21
CA THR A 253 -10.77 27.44 -36.13
C THR A 253 -9.33 27.16 -36.56
N ALA A 254 -8.86 27.69 -37.70
CA ALA A 254 -7.50 27.47 -38.17
C ALA A 254 -6.47 28.36 -37.46
N ASP A 255 -6.86 29.53 -36.95
CA ASP A 255 -5.91 30.53 -36.42
C ASP A 255 -5.44 30.30 -34.97
N LEU A 256 -6.05 29.34 -34.25
CA LEU A 256 -5.59 28.95 -32.91
C LEU A 256 -4.75 27.66 -32.91
N ASN A 257 -4.71 26.96 -34.06
CA ASN A 257 -3.97 25.71 -34.17
C ASN A 257 -2.48 25.96 -34.46
N ASP A 258 -2.14 27.06 -35.15
CA ASP A 258 -0.76 27.45 -35.45
C ASP A 258 0.05 27.80 -34.17
N SER A 259 -0.64 28.26 -33.12
CA SER A 259 -0.04 28.51 -31.80
C SER A 259 0.10 27.24 -30.93
N ARG A 260 -0.51 26.12 -31.33
CA ARG A 260 -0.37 24.80 -30.67
C ARG A 260 0.57 23.89 -31.43
N GLU A 261 0.69 24.12 -32.73
CA GLU A 261 1.77 23.68 -33.60
C GLU A 261 3.08 24.46 -33.33
N ILE A 262 3.22 25.03 -32.14
CA ILE A 262 4.50 25.37 -31.54
C ILE A 262 5.23 24.04 -31.26
N ASN A 263 5.84 23.58 -32.35
CA ASN A 263 7.22 23.18 -32.42
C ASN A 263 7.48 21.71 -32.04
N LEU A 264 6.78 20.75 -32.66
CA LEU A 264 7.12 19.32 -32.52
C LEU A 264 8.57 19.02 -32.90
N GLU A 265 9.13 19.72 -33.88
CA GLU A 265 10.55 19.60 -34.24
C GLU A 265 11.48 20.13 -33.14
N TYR A 266 11.16 21.28 -32.55
CA TYR A 266 11.91 21.83 -31.42
C TYR A 266 11.71 21.01 -30.14
N LEU A 267 10.50 20.51 -29.87
CA LEU A 267 10.20 19.62 -28.75
C LEU A 267 10.97 18.31 -28.89
N LYS A 268 11.01 17.72 -30.10
CA LYS A 268 11.85 16.56 -30.40
C LYS A 268 13.33 16.86 -30.10
N HIS A 269 13.82 18.02 -30.51
CA HIS A 269 15.19 18.44 -30.21
C HIS A 269 15.43 18.62 -28.71
N VAL A 270 14.52 19.30 -28.00
CA VAL A 270 14.62 19.57 -26.55
C VAL A 270 14.55 18.27 -25.75
N VAL A 271 13.65 17.35 -26.09
CA VAL A 271 13.54 16.03 -25.44
C VAL A 271 14.78 15.18 -25.72
N LEU A 272 15.27 15.14 -26.96
CA LEU A 272 16.47 14.39 -27.31
C LEU A 272 17.71 14.96 -26.60
N LYS A 273 17.83 16.29 -26.53
CA LYS A 273 18.89 16.98 -25.80
C LYS A 273 18.76 16.71 -24.29
N PHE A 274 17.55 16.73 -23.74
CA PHE A 274 17.29 16.42 -22.33
C PHE A 274 17.71 14.99 -21.96
N MET A 275 17.41 14.00 -22.82
CA MET A 275 17.82 12.61 -22.61
C MET A 275 19.34 12.41 -22.74
N SER A 276 20.06 13.33 -23.37
CA SER A 276 21.50 13.23 -23.67
C SER A 276 22.38 14.21 -22.88
N SER A 277 21.79 15.17 -22.15
CA SER A 277 22.48 16.23 -21.41
C SER A 277 23.00 15.78 -20.03
N ARG A 278 23.99 16.51 -19.51
CA ARG A 278 24.55 16.34 -18.15
C ARG A 278 23.81 17.23 -17.13
N GLU A 279 23.98 16.94 -15.84
CA GLU A 279 23.20 17.47 -14.70
C GLU A 279 22.86 18.97 -14.75
N ALA A 280 23.84 19.85 -15.03
CA ALA A 280 23.64 21.30 -15.02
C ALA A 280 22.75 21.84 -16.16
N GLU A 281 22.72 21.17 -17.32
CA GLU A 281 21.91 21.57 -18.48
C GLU A 281 20.50 21.00 -18.42
N ALA A 282 20.34 19.82 -17.80
CA ALA A 282 19.07 19.12 -17.73
C ALA A 282 18.00 19.91 -16.96
N PHE A 283 18.37 20.65 -15.91
CA PHE A 283 17.43 21.54 -15.20
C PHE A 283 16.91 22.70 -16.07
N GLN A 284 17.76 23.25 -16.94
CA GLN A 284 17.35 24.30 -17.87
C GLN A 284 16.41 23.72 -18.94
N LEU A 285 16.66 22.49 -19.37
CA LEU A 285 15.82 21.77 -20.32
C LEU A 285 14.49 21.34 -19.71
N ILE A 286 14.40 21.03 -18.41
CA ILE A 286 13.12 20.81 -17.71
C ILE A 286 12.22 22.05 -17.85
N ARG A 287 12.76 23.26 -17.71
CA ARG A 287 11.99 24.50 -17.89
C ARG A 287 11.50 24.65 -19.34
N ALA A 288 12.35 24.33 -20.32
CA ALA A 288 11.95 24.36 -21.73
C ALA A 288 10.84 23.34 -22.03
N VAL A 289 10.97 22.10 -21.55
CA VAL A 289 9.95 21.05 -21.71
C VAL A 289 8.64 21.44 -21.01
N SER A 290 8.73 22.04 -19.82
CA SER A 290 7.54 22.45 -19.04
C SER A 290 6.74 23.53 -19.76
N VAL A 291 7.40 24.49 -20.42
CA VAL A 291 6.74 25.51 -21.23
C VAL A 291 6.17 24.91 -22.53
N LEU A 292 6.90 24.01 -23.20
CA LEU A 292 6.43 23.41 -24.45
C LEU A 292 5.26 22.43 -24.27
N LEU A 293 5.24 21.70 -23.16
CA LEU A 293 4.20 20.69 -22.85
C LEU A 293 3.15 21.18 -21.85
N ASN A 294 3.23 22.45 -21.43
CA ASN A 294 2.34 23.04 -20.43
C ASN A 294 2.24 22.22 -19.13
N PHE A 295 3.39 21.83 -18.58
CA PHE A 295 3.43 21.15 -17.28
C PHE A 295 2.96 22.07 -16.15
N THR A 296 2.25 21.48 -15.21
CA THR A 296 1.95 22.07 -13.92
C THR A 296 3.23 22.18 -13.07
N ARG A 297 3.18 23.03 -12.04
CA ARG A 297 4.34 23.24 -11.15
C ARG A 297 4.73 21.95 -10.43
N GLU A 298 3.75 21.11 -10.13
CA GLU A 298 3.91 19.81 -9.49
C GLU A 298 4.62 18.81 -10.43
N GLU A 299 4.24 18.79 -11.72
CA GLU A 299 4.87 17.94 -12.73
C GLU A 299 6.32 18.36 -13.02
N GLU A 300 6.58 19.68 -13.11
CA GLU A 300 7.94 20.22 -13.25
C GLU A 300 8.82 19.81 -12.06
N GLU A 301 8.29 19.92 -10.84
CA GLU A 301 9.00 19.57 -9.62
C GLU A 301 9.26 18.06 -9.51
N LEU A 302 8.32 17.22 -9.95
CA LEU A 302 8.50 15.77 -10.01
C LEU A 302 9.65 15.36 -10.93
N LEU A 303 9.80 16.04 -12.08
CA LEU A 303 10.89 15.81 -13.01
C LEU A 303 12.24 16.22 -12.41
N LYS A 304 12.30 17.35 -11.68
CA LYS A 304 13.50 17.77 -10.95
C LYS A 304 13.91 16.75 -9.89
N GLN A 305 12.96 16.33 -9.05
CA GLN A 305 13.22 15.32 -8.02
C GLN A 305 13.64 13.96 -8.60
N THR A 306 13.03 13.55 -9.72
CA THR A 306 13.40 12.31 -10.42
C THR A 306 14.82 12.39 -10.96
N LEU A 307 15.20 13.53 -11.54
CA LEU A 307 16.55 13.77 -12.04
C LEU A 307 17.56 13.75 -10.88
N GLU A 308 17.32 14.48 -9.79
CA GLU A 308 18.15 14.48 -8.57
C GLU A 308 18.29 13.08 -7.98
N TYR A 309 17.19 12.32 -7.88
CA TYR A 309 17.19 10.95 -7.38
C TYR A 309 18.05 10.02 -8.26
N LYS A 310 17.94 10.12 -9.58
CA LYS A 310 18.76 9.33 -10.51
C LYS A 310 20.24 9.69 -10.44
N MET A 311 20.57 10.95 -10.19
CA MET A 311 21.95 11.44 -10.11
C MET A 311 22.58 11.24 -8.72
N SER A 312 21.77 11.01 -7.67
CA SER A 312 22.22 10.69 -6.31
C SER A 312 22.89 9.32 -6.15
N TRP A 313 23.40 8.69 -7.22
CA TRP A 313 23.99 7.35 -7.20
C TRP A 313 25.32 7.26 -6.40
N PHE A 314 25.94 8.38 -6.00
CA PHE A 314 27.21 8.38 -5.23
C PHE A 314 27.12 8.87 -3.78
N GLY A 315 25.93 8.92 -3.19
CA GLY A 315 25.76 9.21 -1.77
C GLY A 315 24.43 8.67 -1.27
N SER A 316 24.38 8.22 -0.01
CA SER A 316 23.23 7.62 0.68
C SER A 316 21.88 8.10 0.13
N LYS A 317 21.11 7.19 -0.49
CA LYS A 317 19.78 7.47 -1.06
C LYS A 317 18.97 8.40 -0.15
N PRO A 318 18.63 9.63 -0.58
CA PRO A 318 17.60 10.38 0.13
C PRO A 318 16.28 9.62 0.01
N SER A 319 15.57 9.44 1.12
CA SER A 319 14.33 8.66 1.14
C SER A 319 13.30 9.30 0.20
N PRO A 320 12.76 8.59 -0.79
CA PRO A 320 11.68 9.11 -1.62
C PRO A 320 10.46 9.32 -0.73
N LYS A 321 10.02 10.57 -0.56
CA LYS A 321 8.75 10.86 0.07
C LYS A 321 7.64 10.39 -0.87
N GLY A 322 6.91 9.34 -0.47
CA GLY A 322 5.58 9.06 -1.02
C GLY A 322 5.41 7.87 -1.97
N ILE A 323 6.42 7.05 -2.26
CA ILE A 323 6.24 5.83 -3.08
C ILE A 323 6.68 4.60 -2.29
N ILE A 324 5.67 3.85 -1.80
CA ILE A 324 5.85 2.56 -1.13
C ILE A 324 6.33 1.56 -2.19
N ARG A 325 7.59 1.15 -2.10
CA ARG A 325 8.09 -0.04 -2.80
C ARG A 325 8.22 -1.17 -1.79
N PRO A 326 7.60 -2.34 -1.99
CA PRO A 326 7.93 -3.51 -1.19
C PRO A 326 9.33 -3.96 -1.61
N SER A 327 10.26 -4.04 -0.67
CA SER A 327 11.60 -4.59 -0.92
C SER A 327 11.88 -5.68 0.10
N ALA A 328 11.78 -6.91 -0.39
CA ALA A 328 12.58 -8.02 0.09
C ALA A 328 14.07 -7.67 -0.13
N SER A 329 14.86 -7.90 0.92
CA SER A 329 16.33 -7.98 0.99
C SER A 329 16.83 -7.18 2.20
N GLY A 330 16.76 -7.82 3.37
CA GLY A 330 17.48 -7.38 4.56
C GLY A 330 18.98 -7.47 4.33
N THR A 331 19.67 -6.35 4.50
CA THR A 331 21.12 -6.29 4.66
C THR A 331 21.42 -6.48 6.14
N LEU A 332 22.25 -7.48 6.43
CA LEU A 332 22.75 -7.79 7.76
C LEU A 332 23.79 -6.73 8.16
N THR A 333 23.41 -5.79 9.03
CA THR A 333 24.38 -4.93 9.72
C THR A 333 25.07 -5.74 10.82
N HIS A 334 26.36 -5.98 10.60
CA HIS A 334 27.35 -6.38 11.60
C HIS A 334 27.50 -5.26 12.64
N TRP A 335 27.29 -5.57 13.91
CA TRP A 335 27.61 -4.69 15.04
C TRP A 335 28.65 -5.39 15.92
N ASN A 336 29.70 -4.64 16.27
CA ASN A 336 30.72 -4.99 17.26
C ASN A 336 30.15 -5.05 18.67
#